data_AF-A0A1F8DJV5-F1
#
_entry.id   AF-A0A1F8DJV5-F1
#
_cell.length_a   1.000
_cell.length_b   1.000
_cell.length_c   1.000
_cell.angle_alpha   90.00
_cell.angle_beta   90.00
_cell.angle_gamma   90.00
#
_symmetry.space_group_name_H-M   'P 1'
#
loop_
_entity.id
_entity.type
_entity.pdbx_description
1 polymer ?
#
loop_
_entity_poly.entity_id
_entity_poly.type
_entity_poly.pdbx_seq_one_letter_code
_entity_poly.pdbx_strand_id
1 'polypeptide(L)'
;MRKVIFFALLSFFLILIPVTVLRVTPLELALKSPANLTNFIQRILGLTLFTLLFVQVLLGAFMAKFTNKLGEWIFNYHVIEGLTIYTIAFLHALSFMVFNRFTGSGWNPYFVFVDICLLCQTPIDYYYTLGRISFWLLTVTVFAAIFRKTNPWMRENWRKLHVINYAVFLIVGAHGFFIGTDFRSLPFYLYAIVSYAIVTGVVMFI
;
A
#
# COMPACT_ATOMS: atom_id res chain seq x y z
N MET A 1 27.44 0.14 7.97
CA MET A 1 27.08 -1.23 7.54
C MET A 1 25.61 -1.57 7.75
N ARG A 2 25.04 -1.47 8.96
CA ARG A 2 23.63 -1.86 9.24
C ARG A 2 22.57 -1.16 8.39
N LYS A 3 22.69 0.16 8.17
CA LYS A 3 21.81 0.94 7.27
C LYS A 3 21.88 0.45 5.82
N VAL A 4 23.09 0.19 5.32
CA VAL A 4 23.32 -0.27 3.95
C VAL A 4 22.64 -1.62 3.72
N ILE A 5 22.75 -2.55 4.67
CA ILE A 5 22.08 -3.87 4.57
C ILE A 5 20.56 -3.70 4.55
N PHE A 6 20.00 -2.85 5.42
CA PHE A 6 18.56 -2.59 5.43
C PHE A 6 18.07 -2.04 4.08
N PHE A 7 18.73 -1.02 3.54
CA PHE A 7 18.35 -0.44 2.26
C PHE A 7 18.63 -1.37 1.08
N ALA A 8 19.65 -2.22 1.15
CA ALA A 8 19.89 -3.24 0.13
C ALA A 8 18.75 -4.26 0.09
N LEU A 9 18.27 -4.73 1.26
CA LEU A 9 17.12 -5.63 1.36
C LEU A 9 15.83 -4.96 0.87
N LEU A 10 15.58 -3.71 1.26
CA LEU A 10 14.43 -2.95 0.78
C LEU A 10 14.47 -2.78 -0.74
N SER A 11 15.61 -2.37 -1.29
CA SER A 11 15.81 -2.23 -2.75
C SER A 11 15.63 -3.56 -3.48
N PHE A 12 16.05 -4.68 -2.89
CA PHE A 12 15.81 -6.01 -3.44
C PHE A 12 14.32 -6.35 -3.54
N PHE A 13 13.48 -5.93 -2.61
CA PHE A 13 12.03 -6.10 -2.76
C PHE A 13 11.43 -5.11 -3.77
N LEU A 14 11.89 -3.85 -3.74
CA LEU A 14 11.40 -2.82 -4.66
C LEU A 14 11.74 -3.11 -6.12
N ILE A 15 12.86 -3.77 -6.44
CA ILE A 15 13.21 -4.11 -7.84
C ILE A 15 12.27 -5.16 -8.44
N LEU A 16 11.58 -5.96 -7.62
CA LEU A 16 10.57 -6.90 -8.12
C LEU A 16 9.41 -6.19 -8.82
N ILE A 17 9.17 -4.92 -8.48
CA ILE A 17 8.10 -4.10 -9.04
C ILE A 17 8.35 -3.81 -10.52
N PRO A 18 9.39 -3.06 -10.93
CA PRO A 18 9.62 -2.76 -12.34
C PRO A 18 9.83 -4.05 -13.16
N VAL A 19 10.48 -5.07 -12.60
CA VAL A 19 10.65 -6.37 -13.27
C VAL A 19 9.30 -7.01 -13.61
N THR A 20 8.36 -7.03 -12.65
CA THR A 20 7.05 -7.64 -12.87
C THR A 20 6.19 -6.78 -13.81
N VAL A 21 6.13 -5.46 -13.58
CA VAL A 21 5.28 -4.58 -14.38
C VAL A 21 5.75 -4.55 -15.84
N LEU A 22 7.05 -4.45 -16.10
CA LEU A 22 7.59 -4.47 -17.48
C LEU A 22 7.40 -5.82 -18.17
N ARG A 23 7.39 -6.92 -17.42
CA ARG A 23 7.09 -8.25 -17.96
C ARG A 23 5.63 -8.37 -18.41
N VAL A 24 4.69 -7.82 -17.63
CA VAL A 24 3.25 -7.87 -17.93
C VAL A 24 2.87 -6.81 -18.96
N THR A 25 3.52 -5.65 -18.94
CA THR A 25 3.24 -4.53 -19.85
C THR A 25 4.56 -3.90 -20.27
N PRO A 26 5.09 -4.31 -21.43
CA PRO A 26 6.30 -3.71 -21.98
C PRO A 26 6.16 -2.19 -22.15
N LEU A 27 7.28 -1.48 -22.07
CA LEU A 27 7.28 -0.01 -22.10
C LEU A 27 6.64 0.55 -23.39
N GLU A 28 6.82 -0.12 -24.53
CA GLU A 28 6.17 0.25 -25.79
C GLU A 28 4.63 0.25 -25.66
N LEU A 29 4.07 -0.77 -25.02
CA LEU A 29 2.63 -0.86 -24.79
C LEU A 29 2.15 0.19 -23.78
N ALA A 30 2.95 0.45 -22.73
CA ALA A 30 2.66 1.48 -21.74
C ALA A 30 2.60 2.88 -22.38
N LEU A 31 3.52 3.19 -23.30
CA LEU A 31 3.61 4.50 -23.94
C LEU A 31 2.63 4.68 -25.12
N LYS A 32 1.92 3.62 -25.53
CA LYS A 32 1.00 3.66 -26.68
C LYS A 32 -0.18 4.62 -26.50
N SER A 33 -0.61 4.90 -25.27
CA SER A 33 -1.69 5.85 -24.99
C SER A 33 -1.57 6.46 -23.59
N PRO A 34 -2.16 7.63 -23.35
CA PRO A 34 -2.23 8.21 -22.01
C PRO A 34 -2.92 7.29 -20.99
N ALA A 35 -3.93 6.53 -21.41
CA ALA A 35 -4.60 5.56 -20.55
C ALA A 35 -3.65 4.42 -20.14
N ASN A 36 -2.88 3.87 -21.09
CA ASN A 36 -1.92 2.81 -20.82
C ASN A 36 -0.80 3.30 -19.89
N LEU A 37 -0.27 4.50 -20.14
CA LEU A 37 0.78 5.09 -19.31
C LEU A 37 0.28 5.34 -17.89
N THR A 38 -0.93 5.87 -17.76
CA THR A 38 -1.53 6.11 -16.44
C THR A 38 -1.77 4.80 -15.68
N ASN A 39 -2.26 3.76 -16.36
CA ASN A 39 -2.42 2.45 -15.76
C ASN A 39 -1.09 1.83 -15.33
N PHE A 40 -0.04 1.99 -16.15
CA PHE A 40 1.32 1.55 -15.83
C PHE A 40 1.86 2.24 -14.56
N ILE A 41 1.70 3.56 -14.45
CA ILE A 41 2.03 4.34 -13.25
C ILE A 41 1.21 3.88 -12.04
N GLN A 42 -0.11 3.73 -12.21
CA GLN A 42 -1.01 3.27 -11.15
C GLN A 42 -0.56 1.93 -10.57
N ARG A 43 -0.13 0.99 -11.43
CA ARG A 43 0.37 -0.33 -11.04
C ARG A 43 1.68 -0.25 -10.28
N ILE A 44 2.66 0.55 -10.75
CA ILE A 44 3.90 0.79 -10.01
C ILE A 44 3.60 1.36 -8.62
N LEU A 45 2.72 2.35 -8.52
CA LEU A 45 2.32 2.93 -7.24
C LEU A 45 1.66 1.90 -6.33
N GLY A 46 0.75 1.06 -6.85
CA GLY A 46 0.05 0.04 -6.08
C GLY A 46 0.98 -1.04 -5.52
N LEU A 47 1.93 -1.52 -6.32
CA LEU A 47 2.91 -2.54 -5.87
C LEU A 47 3.96 -1.95 -4.92
N THR A 48 4.34 -0.69 -5.13
CA THR A 48 5.21 0.05 -4.20
C THR A 48 4.51 0.23 -2.86
N LEU A 49 3.24 0.63 -2.88
CA LEU A 49 2.40 0.78 -1.70
C LEU A 49 2.33 -0.52 -0.89
N PHE A 50 2.03 -1.64 -1.57
CA PHE A 50 1.97 -2.95 -0.91
C PHE A 50 3.31 -3.33 -0.27
N THR A 51 4.42 -3.15 -0.99
CA THR A 51 5.78 -3.46 -0.51
C THR A 51 6.14 -2.63 0.72
N LEU A 52 5.88 -1.32 0.69
CA LEU A 52 6.17 -0.43 1.82
C LEU A 52 5.24 -0.68 3.00
N LEU A 53 3.94 -0.94 2.77
CA LEU A 53 3.03 -1.32 3.86
C LEU A 53 3.50 -2.59 4.57
N PHE A 54 3.99 -3.59 3.84
CA PHE A 54 4.57 -4.79 4.44
C PHE A 54 5.75 -4.46 5.37
N VAL A 55 6.69 -3.63 4.90
CA VAL A 55 7.84 -3.20 5.70
C VAL A 55 7.39 -2.39 6.92
N GLN A 56 6.48 -1.44 6.74
CA GLN A 56 5.90 -0.62 7.80
C GLN A 56 5.26 -1.47 8.91
N VAL A 57 4.49 -2.51 8.53
CA VAL A 57 3.86 -3.44 9.47
C VAL A 57 4.90 -4.25 10.25
N LEU A 58 5.91 -4.80 9.57
CA LEU A 58 6.98 -5.54 10.24
C LEU A 58 7.78 -4.66 11.19
N LEU A 59 8.14 -3.45 10.77
CA LEU A 59 8.84 -2.49 11.61
C LEU A 59 8.00 -2.11 12.82
N GLY A 60 6.71 -1.86 12.65
CA GLY A 60 5.79 -1.53 13.73
C GLY A 60 5.65 -2.68 14.75
N ALA A 61 5.41 -3.90 14.27
CA ALA A 61 5.23 -5.10 15.09
C ALA A 61 6.47 -5.43 15.94
N PHE A 62 7.66 -5.20 15.39
CA PHE A 62 8.93 -5.57 16.04
C PHE A 62 9.82 -4.35 16.34
N MET A 63 9.21 -3.18 16.58
CA MET A 63 9.93 -1.91 16.71
C MET A 63 11.07 -1.99 17.73
N ALA A 64 10.80 -2.48 18.95
CA ALA A 64 11.83 -2.61 19.98
C ALA A 64 13.01 -3.49 19.53
N LYS A 65 12.73 -4.61 18.87
CA LYS A 65 13.75 -5.55 18.37
C LYS A 65 14.58 -4.92 17.25
N PHE A 66 13.95 -4.20 16.33
CA PHE A 66 14.66 -3.51 15.25
C PHE A 66 15.45 -2.32 15.75
N THR A 67 14.92 -1.52 16.68
CA THR A 67 15.65 -0.41 17.31
C THR A 67 16.90 -0.93 18.04
N ASN A 68 16.80 -2.02 18.80
CA ASN A 68 17.96 -2.61 19.49
C ASN A 68 19.03 -3.12 18.52
N LYS A 69 18.62 -3.70 17.38
CA LYS A 69 19.56 -4.28 16.39
C LYS A 69 20.12 -3.27 15.41
N LEU A 70 19.31 -2.33 14.92
CA LEU A 70 19.66 -1.45 13.82
C LEU A 70 19.90 0.00 14.28
N GLY A 71 19.38 0.39 15.43
CA GLY A 71 19.50 1.72 16.04
C GLY A 71 18.22 2.54 15.98
N GLU A 72 18.20 3.65 16.72
CA GLU A 72 17.03 4.53 16.88
C GLU A 72 16.52 5.16 15.58
N TRP A 73 17.39 5.28 14.56
CA TRP A 73 16.99 5.81 13.26
C TRP A 73 15.86 5.00 12.59
N ILE A 74 15.67 3.72 12.94
CA ILE A 74 14.55 2.91 12.45
C ILE A 74 13.20 3.51 12.84
N PHE A 75 13.11 4.09 14.05
CA PHE A 75 11.88 4.74 14.46
C PHE A 75 11.56 5.95 13.58
N ASN A 76 12.58 6.77 13.27
CA ASN A 76 12.41 7.90 12.36
C ASN A 76 12.09 7.45 10.94
N TYR A 77 12.73 6.39 10.46
CA TYR A 77 12.42 5.78 9.17
C TYR A 77 10.96 5.31 9.11
N HIS A 78 10.48 4.58 10.11
CA HIS A 78 9.08 4.11 10.19
C HIS A 78 8.07 5.26 10.15
N VAL A 79 8.38 6.41 10.77
CA VAL A 79 7.50 7.59 10.70
C VAL A 79 7.50 8.17 9.29
N ILE A 80 8.67 8.34 8.67
CA ILE A 80 8.80 8.88 7.30
C ILE A 80 8.15 7.94 6.28
N GLU A 81 8.44 6.64 6.37
CA GLU A 81 7.85 5.60 5.53
C GLU A 81 6.32 5.61 5.61
N GLY A 82 5.74 5.74 6.82
CA GLY A 82 4.30 5.86 6.98
C GLY A 82 3.68 7.06 6.23
N LEU A 83 4.36 8.21 6.23
CA LEU A 83 3.93 9.39 5.45
C LEU A 83 4.10 9.18 3.94
N THR A 84 5.19 8.52 3.53
CA THR A 84 5.44 8.15 2.14
C THR A 84 4.36 7.19 1.63
N ILE A 85 4.00 6.17 2.42
CA ILE A 85 2.93 5.21 2.15
C ILE A 85 1.60 5.94 1.94
N TYR A 86 1.23 6.85 2.84
CA TYR A 86 0.00 7.63 2.70
C TYR A 86 -0.01 8.45 1.40
N THR A 87 1.12 9.10 1.09
CA THR A 87 1.28 9.87 -0.15
C THR A 87 1.14 8.98 -1.38
N ILE A 88 1.77 7.81 -1.40
CA ILE A 88 1.68 6.86 -2.52
C ILE A 88 0.26 6.30 -2.64
N ALA A 89 -0.43 6.01 -1.54
CA ALA A 89 -1.82 5.58 -1.56
C ALA A 89 -2.75 6.63 -2.19
N PHE A 90 -2.56 7.89 -1.82
CA PHE A 90 -3.28 9.00 -2.45
C PHE A 90 -2.96 9.13 -3.94
N LEU A 91 -1.67 9.07 -4.32
CA LEU A 91 -1.26 9.12 -5.74
C LEU A 91 -1.77 7.92 -6.54
N HIS A 92 -1.84 6.73 -5.94
CA HIS A 92 -2.40 5.55 -6.57
C HIS A 92 -3.89 5.77 -6.91
N ALA A 93 -4.69 6.22 -5.94
CA ALA A 93 -6.10 6.56 -6.18
C ALA A 93 -6.25 7.71 -7.20
N LEU A 94 -5.40 8.74 -7.11
CA LEU A 94 -5.40 9.84 -8.07
C LEU A 94 -5.07 9.37 -9.49
N SER A 95 -4.09 8.48 -9.65
CA SER A 95 -3.75 7.90 -10.95
C SER A 95 -4.91 7.07 -11.52
N PHE A 96 -5.68 6.39 -10.68
CA PHE A 96 -6.90 5.72 -11.12
C PHE A 96 -7.97 6.71 -11.62
N MET A 97 -8.12 7.86 -10.96
CA MET A 97 -9.01 8.93 -11.44
C MET A 97 -8.58 9.47 -12.82
N VAL A 98 -7.28 9.68 -13.00
CA VAL A 98 -6.70 10.11 -14.29
C VAL A 98 -6.90 9.03 -15.36
N PHE A 99 -6.73 7.76 -15.01
CA PHE A 99 -6.98 6.63 -15.89
C PHE A 99 -8.44 6.63 -16.37
N ASN A 100 -9.40 6.77 -15.44
CA ASN A 100 -10.83 6.86 -15.75
C ASN A 100 -11.16 8.03 -16.68
N ARG A 101 -10.45 9.16 -16.54
CA ARG A 101 -10.60 10.28 -17.46
C ARG A 101 -10.19 9.91 -18.89
N PHE A 102 -9.06 9.20 -19.06
CA PHE A 102 -8.54 8.83 -20.37
C PHE A 102 -9.31 7.67 -21.02
N THR A 103 -10.01 6.85 -20.24
CA THR A 103 -10.92 5.81 -20.75
C THR A 103 -12.34 6.30 -21.00
N GLY A 104 -12.62 7.58 -20.79
CA GLY A 104 -13.93 8.19 -21.09
C GLY A 104 -14.95 8.17 -19.94
N SER A 105 -14.57 7.66 -18.77
CA SER A 105 -15.44 7.62 -17.56
C SER A 105 -15.48 8.96 -16.79
N GLY A 106 -14.68 9.95 -17.19
CA GLY A 106 -14.70 11.31 -16.64
C GLY A 106 -13.85 11.52 -15.37
N TRP A 107 -14.01 12.69 -14.74
CA TRP A 107 -13.32 13.09 -13.50
C TRP A 107 -14.29 13.00 -12.33
N ASN A 108 -14.34 11.86 -11.63
CA ASN A 108 -15.24 11.67 -10.51
C ASN A 108 -14.48 11.26 -9.23
N PRO A 109 -14.12 12.22 -8.35
CA PRO A 109 -13.46 11.91 -7.09
C PRO A 109 -14.36 11.15 -6.12
N TYR A 110 -15.69 11.33 -6.19
CA TYR A 110 -16.62 10.56 -5.37
C TYR A 110 -16.54 9.07 -5.70
N PHE A 111 -16.53 8.72 -6.99
CA PHE A 111 -16.34 7.34 -7.43
C PHE A 111 -15.00 6.75 -6.95
N VAL A 112 -13.93 7.52 -6.97
CA VAL A 112 -12.59 7.03 -6.62
C VAL A 112 -12.39 6.87 -5.11
N PHE A 113 -12.88 7.81 -4.31
CA PHE A 113 -12.58 7.86 -2.87
C PHE A 113 -13.75 7.43 -1.98
N VAL A 114 -15.00 7.57 -2.41
CA VAL A 114 -16.16 7.55 -1.49
C VAL A 114 -17.18 6.47 -1.82
N ASP A 115 -17.44 6.22 -3.09
CA ASP A 115 -18.54 5.35 -3.55
C ASP A 115 -18.39 3.90 -3.03
N ILE A 116 -18.96 3.60 -1.85
CA ILE A 116 -18.87 2.29 -1.20
C ILE A 116 -20.07 1.47 -1.64
N CYS A 117 -19.78 0.31 -2.21
CA CYS A 117 -20.80 -0.63 -2.65
C CYS A 117 -20.82 -1.87 -1.74
N LEU A 118 -21.95 -2.12 -1.07
CA LEU A 118 -22.14 -3.28 -0.19
C LEU A 118 -22.79 -4.48 -0.91
N LEU A 119 -23.66 -4.19 -1.90
CA LEU A 119 -24.36 -5.18 -2.72
C LEU A 119 -24.11 -4.85 -4.19
N CYS A 120 -22.95 -5.27 -4.69
CA CYS A 120 -22.50 -4.87 -6.02
C CYS A 120 -23.01 -5.79 -7.11
N GLN A 121 -23.27 -5.19 -8.26
CA GLN A 121 -23.68 -5.90 -9.46
C GLN A 121 -22.52 -6.73 -10.03
N THR A 122 -21.28 -6.24 -9.88
CA THR A 122 -20.09 -6.91 -10.40
C THR A 122 -19.10 -7.24 -9.29
N PRO A 123 -18.36 -8.37 -9.40
CA PRO A 123 -17.30 -8.71 -8.46
C PRO A 123 -16.20 -7.63 -8.33
N ILE A 124 -15.89 -6.92 -9.42
CA ILE A 124 -14.82 -5.91 -9.42
C ILE A 124 -15.15 -4.71 -8.52
N ASP A 125 -16.42 -4.33 -8.43
CA ASP A 125 -16.88 -3.22 -7.59
C ASP A 125 -16.70 -3.50 -6.08
N TYR A 126 -16.82 -4.77 -5.67
CA TYR A 126 -16.50 -5.18 -4.30
C TYR A 126 -15.02 -4.91 -4.00
N TYR A 127 -14.13 -5.28 -4.93
CA TYR A 127 -12.70 -5.10 -4.73
C TYR A 127 -12.29 -3.63 -4.81
N TYR A 128 -12.94 -2.79 -5.62
CA TYR A 128 -12.75 -1.34 -5.54
C TYR A 128 -13.19 -0.77 -4.17
N THR A 129 -14.30 -1.28 -3.63
CA THR A 129 -14.76 -0.92 -2.29
C THR A 129 -13.73 -1.28 -1.21
N LEU A 130 -13.07 -2.44 -1.30
CA LEU A 130 -11.95 -2.79 -0.41
C LEU A 130 -10.82 -1.76 -0.47
N GLY A 131 -10.46 -1.31 -1.68
CA GLY A 131 -9.46 -0.25 -1.88
C GLY A 131 -9.86 1.05 -1.17
N ARG A 132 -11.10 1.51 -1.36
CA ARG A 132 -11.65 2.72 -0.72
C ARG A 132 -11.65 2.61 0.81
N ILE A 133 -12.13 1.50 1.35
CA ILE A 133 -12.14 1.23 2.79
C ILE A 133 -10.71 1.27 3.34
N SER A 134 -9.77 0.59 2.68
CA SER A 134 -8.38 0.56 3.12
C SER A 134 -7.72 1.95 3.12
N PHE A 135 -8.03 2.80 2.13
CA PHE A 135 -7.55 4.17 2.07
C PHE A 135 -8.04 5.00 3.27
N TRP A 136 -9.32 4.91 3.62
CA TRP A 136 -9.86 5.65 4.77
C TRP A 136 -9.35 5.13 6.11
N LEU A 137 -9.22 3.81 6.26
CA LEU A 137 -8.61 3.22 7.45
C LEU A 137 -7.15 3.68 7.61
N LEU A 138 -6.36 3.67 6.53
CA LEU A 138 -4.99 4.21 6.52
C LEU A 138 -4.96 5.70 6.86
N THR A 139 -5.91 6.48 6.35
CA THR A 139 -6.05 7.91 6.67
C THR A 139 -6.23 8.10 8.17
N VAL A 140 -7.14 7.33 8.80
CA VAL A 140 -7.37 7.38 10.25
C VAL A 140 -6.11 7.05 11.03
N THR A 141 -5.37 6.00 10.66
CA THR A 141 -4.16 5.60 11.40
C THR A 141 -3.03 6.60 11.28
N VAL A 142 -2.84 7.20 10.10
CA VAL A 142 -1.82 8.23 9.84
C VAL A 142 -2.16 9.52 10.58
N PHE A 143 -3.41 9.97 10.52
CA PHE A 143 -3.84 11.18 11.21
C PHE A 143 -3.74 11.00 12.73
N ALA A 144 -4.15 9.85 13.26
CA ALA A 144 -3.97 9.54 14.67
C ALA A 144 -2.49 9.61 15.10
N ALA A 145 -1.58 9.10 14.26
CA ALA A 145 -0.16 9.16 14.53
C ALA A 145 0.41 10.58 14.46
N ILE A 146 0.00 11.41 13.49
CA ILE A 146 0.47 12.79 13.34
C ILE A 146 -0.04 13.68 14.48
N PHE A 147 -1.33 13.63 14.77
CA PHE A 147 -1.99 14.51 15.74
C PHE A 147 -1.82 14.06 17.20
N ARG A 148 -1.16 12.92 17.48
CA ARG A 148 -0.89 12.46 18.87
C ARG A 148 -0.13 13.47 19.73
N LYS A 149 0.65 14.36 19.10
CA LYS A 149 1.41 15.39 19.83
C LYS A 149 0.50 16.54 20.28
N THR A 150 -0.50 16.89 19.48
CA THR A 150 -1.33 18.09 19.66
C THR A 150 -2.72 17.80 20.24
N ASN A 151 -3.23 16.57 20.13
CA ASN A 151 -4.55 16.20 20.61
C ASN A 151 -4.44 15.16 21.77
N PRO A 152 -4.96 15.45 22.98
CA PRO A 152 -4.88 14.53 24.13
C PRO A 152 -5.53 13.17 23.88
N TRP A 153 -6.72 13.15 23.28
CA TRP A 153 -7.43 11.90 22.97
C TRP A 153 -6.63 11.02 22.01
N MET A 154 -6.02 11.62 20.98
CA MET A 154 -5.14 10.92 20.05
C MET A 154 -3.86 10.42 20.76
N ARG A 155 -3.31 11.17 21.71
CA ARG A 155 -2.13 10.73 22.49
C ARG A 155 -2.39 9.45 23.27
N GLU A 156 -3.60 9.27 23.78
CA GLU A 156 -4.01 8.09 24.54
C GLU A 156 -4.41 6.93 23.64
N ASN A 157 -5.07 7.21 22.50
CA ASN A 157 -5.70 6.18 21.68
C ASN A 157 -4.95 5.87 20.37
N TRP A 158 -3.88 6.58 20.02
CA TRP A 158 -3.19 6.37 18.74
C TRP A 158 -2.74 4.92 18.54
N ARG A 159 -2.30 4.21 19.60
CA ARG A 159 -1.89 2.80 19.47
C ARG A 159 -3.05 1.88 19.10
N LYS A 160 -4.23 2.13 19.68
CA LYS A 160 -5.46 1.39 19.37
C LYS A 160 -5.88 1.64 17.93
N LEU A 161 -5.72 2.86 17.44
CA LEU A 161 -5.96 3.18 16.02
C LEU A 161 -4.87 2.60 15.13
N HIS A 162 -3.62 2.58 15.57
CA HIS A 162 -2.49 2.10 14.77
C HIS A 162 -2.55 0.59 14.51
N VAL A 163 -3.19 -0.19 15.39
CA VAL A 163 -3.42 -1.64 15.18
C VAL A 163 -4.25 -1.91 13.90
N ILE A 164 -5.05 -0.94 13.46
CA ILE A 164 -5.85 -1.04 12.23
C ILE A 164 -4.95 -1.21 10.99
N ASN A 165 -3.66 -0.82 11.05
CA ASN A 165 -2.73 -1.01 9.94
C ASN A 165 -2.55 -2.48 9.53
N TYR A 166 -2.73 -3.43 10.44
CA TYR A 166 -2.74 -4.84 10.08
C TYR A 166 -3.93 -5.18 9.17
N ALA A 167 -5.13 -4.71 9.52
CA ALA A 167 -6.32 -4.88 8.70
C ALA A 167 -6.18 -4.15 7.36
N VAL A 168 -5.62 -2.93 7.35
CA VAL A 168 -5.30 -2.20 6.11
C VAL A 168 -4.45 -3.05 5.19
N PHE A 169 -3.35 -3.65 5.68
CA PHE A 169 -2.49 -4.49 4.86
C PHE A 169 -3.23 -5.69 4.26
N LEU A 170 -4.03 -6.40 5.05
CA LEU A 170 -4.78 -7.56 4.59
C LEU A 170 -5.84 -7.18 3.55
N ILE A 171 -6.56 -6.08 3.76
CA ILE A 171 -7.57 -5.58 2.81
C ILE A 171 -6.91 -5.11 1.51
N VAL A 172 -5.78 -4.38 1.58
CA VAL A 172 -4.99 -3.96 0.41
C VAL A 172 -4.48 -5.18 -0.36
N GLY A 173 -4.01 -6.21 0.34
CA GLY A 173 -3.59 -7.47 -0.27
C GLY A 173 -4.73 -8.14 -1.02
N ALA A 174 -5.90 -8.29 -0.40
CA ALA A 174 -7.09 -8.84 -1.06
C ALA A 174 -7.48 -8.02 -2.30
N HIS A 175 -7.59 -6.70 -2.16
CA HIS A 175 -7.83 -5.78 -3.28
C HIS A 175 -6.83 -6.01 -4.44
N GLY A 176 -5.54 -6.11 -4.11
CA GLY A 176 -4.46 -6.35 -5.06
C GLY A 176 -4.55 -7.71 -5.76
N PHE A 177 -4.78 -8.80 -5.03
CA PHE A 177 -4.88 -10.16 -5.60
C PHE A 177 -6.05 -10.34 -6.56
N PHE A 178 -7.18 -9.69 -6.28
CA PHE A 178 -8.39 -9.88 -7.08
C PHE A 178 -8.48 -8.94 -8.31
N ILE A 179 -7.90 -7.73 -8.25
CA ILE A 179 -7.90 -6.80 -9.39
C ILE A 179 -6.58 -6.84 -10.16
N GLY A 180 -5.46 -6.91 -9.46
CA GLY A 180 -4.13 -6.74 -10.03
C GLY A 180 -3.67 -7.95 -10.87
N THR A 181 -3.27 -7.70 -12.11
CA THR A 181 -2.58 -8.71 -12.94
C THR A 181 -1.15 -8.98 -12.43
N ASP A 182 -0.48 -7.97 -11.89
CA ASP A 182 0.89 -8.11 -11.33
C ASP A 182 0.93 -8.96 -10.06
N PHE A 183 -0.13 -8.91 -9.24
CA PHE A 183 -0.31 -9.78 -8.08
C PHE A 183 -0.50 -11.25 -8.47
N ARG A 184 -0.60 -11.57 -9.76
CA ARG A 184 -0.71 -12.94 -10.28
C ARG A 184 0.45 -13.29 -11.22
N SER A 185 1.47 -12.43 -11.27
CA SER A 185 2.61 -12.56 -12.18
C SER A 185 3.92 -12.65 -11.39
N LEU A 186 4.79 -13.58 -11.78
CA LEU A 186 6.12 -13.71 -11.18
C LEU A 186 7.06 -12.58 -11.67
N PRO A 187 7.97 -12.08 -10.81
CA PRO A 187 8.25 -12.56 -9.44
C PRO A 187 7.34 -12.01 -8.33
N PHE A 188 6.62 -10.90 -8.55
CA PHE A 188 5.89 -10.22 -7.47
C PHE A 188 4.82 -11.09 -6.80
N TYR A 189 4.18 -12.00 -7.55
CA TYR A 189 3.20 -12.92 -6.99
C TYR A 189 3.71 -13.71 -5.77
N LEU A 190 4.92 -14.28 -5.88
CA LEU A 190 5.52 -15.06 -4.80
C LEU A 190 5.81 -14.17 -3.59
N TYR A 191 6.38 -12.99 -3.84
CA TYR A 191 6.62 -11.98 -2.82
C TYR A 191 5.31 -11.61 -2.10
N ALA A 192 4.25 -11.31 -2.85
CA ALA A 192 2.96 -10.92 -2.31
C ALA A 192 2.36 -12.01 -1.41
N ILE A 193 2.40 -13.29 -1.84
CA ILE A 193 1.90 -14.41 -1.01
C ILE A 193 2.70 -14.52 0.28
N VAL A 194 4.02 -14.49 0.20
CA VAL A 194 4.88 -14.63 1.39
C VAL A 194 4.66 -13.47 2.35
N SER A 195 4.60 -12.23 1.84
CA SER A 195 4.29 -11.05 2.66
C SER A 195 2.91 -11.15 3.31
N TYR A 196 1.90 -11.62 2.57
CA TYR A 196 0.55 -11.83 3.10
C TYR A 196 0.49 -12.88 4.20
N ALA A 197 1.16 -14.02 4.00
CA ALA A 197 1.26 -15.08 4.99
C ALA A 197 2.00 -14.64 6.26
N ILE A 198 3.12 -13.92 6.10
CA ILE A 198 3.89 -13.39 7.24
C ILE A 198 3.02 -12.43 8.07
N VAL A 199 2.35 -11.45 7.45
CA VAL A 199 1.53 -10.49 8.21
C VAL A 199 0.34 -11.18 8.86
N THR A 200 -0.29 -12.14 8.19
CA THR A 200 -1.36 -12.95 8.81
C THR A 200 -0.83 -13.69 10.04
N GLY A 201 0.37 -14.29 9.94
CA GLY A 201 1.06 -14.89 11.09
C GLY A 201 1.28 -13.89 12.23
N VAL A 202 1.82 -12.70 11.92
CA VAL A 202 2.04 -11.64 12.91
C VAL A 202 0.74 -11.27 13.63
N VAL A 203 -0.38 -11.16 12.92
CA VAL A 203 -1.70 -10.84 13.51
C VAL A 203 -2.21 -11.94 14.43
N MET A 204 -1.96 -13.22 14.11
CA MET A 204 -2.40 -14.34 14.96
C MET A 204 -1.61 -14.48 16.26
N PHE A 205 -0.39 -13.94 16.32
CA PHE A 205 0.53 -14.14 17.46
C PHE A 205 0.81 -12.86 18.27
N ILE A 206 0.18 -11.73 17.94
CA ILE A 206 0.20 -10.48 18.71
C ILE A 206 -1.11 -10.31 19.46
#